data_AF-A0A9Q3I3Q2-F1
#
_entry.id   AF-A0A9Q3I3Q2-F1
#
_cell.length_a   1.000
_cell.length_b   1.000
_cell.length_c   1.000
_cell.angle_alpha   90.00
_cell.angle_beta   90.00
_cell.angle_gamma   90.00
#
_symmetry.space_group_name_H-M   'P 1'
#
loop_
_entity.id
_entity.type
_entity.pdbx_description
1 polymer ?
#
loop_
_entity_poly.entity_id
_entity_poly.type
_entity_poly.pdbx_seq_one_letter_code
_entity_poly.pdbx_strand_id
1 'polypeptide(L)'
;MNKKSLEIKDISPIPILDGTNYGHWQMCMKIQLRSRDLTEVCDKSIATDSSTGAVKKWTKASFEAINPITKQITERVFREVINSETIENFRELWSKISDQYASKQAVNRGRVWMDWQRCFYNGNLQDYIEKCEKLMMELDPVSIKVTNELLWYLLLGRLGGNSNLSDIVENLIFNEEIIEKPLLILSRLQYFANHNHHNSDRNKSTSTALATLSDQPHKIVFYCGNGKHNRRCTTYKRE
;
A
#
# COMPACT_ATOMS: atom_id res chain seq x y z
N MET A 1 1.70 32.07 -28.72
CA MET A 1 1.70 31.81 -27.26
C MET A 1 1.79 30.32 -27.03
N ASN A 2 2.85 29.89 -26.35
CA ASN A 2 3.21 28.51 -26.06
C ASN A 2 2.13 27.81 -25.20
N LYS A 3 1.60 26.68 -25.67
CA LYS A 3 1.00 25.67 -24.79
C LYS A 3 2.16 25.03 -24.02
N LYS A 4 2.41 25.50 -22.80
CA LYS A 4 3.22 24.74 -21.84
C LYS A 4 2.48 23.43 -21.60
N SER A 5 3.01 22.34 -22.15
CA SER A 5 2.72 20.99 -21.70
C SER A 5 2.95 20.97 -20.19
N LEU A 6 1.89 20.73 -19.44
CA LEU A 6 1.99 20.39 -18.03
C LEU A 6 2.76 19.06 -17.97
N GLU A 7 4.04 19.13 -17.63
CA GLU A 7 4.77 17.96 -17.15
C GLU A 7 4.08 17.49 -15.87
N ILE A 8 3.23 16.48 -15.99
CA ILE A 8 2.70 15.73 -14.86
C ILE A 8 3.88 14.93 -14.30
N LYS A 9 4.62 15.56 -13.39
CA LYS A 9 5.63 14.88 -12.57
C LYS A 9 4.92 13.93 -11.61
N ASP A 10 5.31 12.66 -11.72
CA ASP A 10 5.01 11.52 -10.86
C ASP A 10 3.53 11.13 -10.73
N ILE A 11 3.00 10.54 -11.80
CA ILE A 11 1.97 9.50 -11.66
C ILE A 11 2.67 8.33 -10.94
N SER A 12 2.10 7.87 -9.80
CA SER A 12 2.54 6.65 -9.11
C SER A 12 2.88 5.56 -10.14
N PRO A 13 4.04 4.89 -10.03
CA PRO A 13 4.47 3.92 -11.03
C PRO A 13 3.36 2.89 -11.20
N ILE A 14 2.82 2.81 -12.42
CA ILE A 14 1.82 1.81 -12.77
C ILE A 14 2.45 0.45 -12.43
N PRO A 15 1.78 -0.38 -11.61
CA PRO A 15 2.35 -1.66 -11.26
C PRO A 15 2.49 -2.53 -12.52
N ILE A 16 3.40 -3.50 -12.49
CA ILE A 16 3.46 -4.51 -13.54
C ILE A 16 2.34 -5.52 -13.26
N LEU A 17 1.47 -5.78 -14.24
CA LEU A 17 0.45 -6.82 -14.13
C LEU A 17 1.12 -8.20 -14.11
N ASP A 18 0.92 -8.94 -13.02
CA ASP A 18 1.45 -10.29 -12.80
C ASP A 18 0.37 -11.37 -12.64
N GLY A 19 -0.90 -10.95 -12.70
CA GLY A 19 -2.09 -11.80 -12.56
C GLY A 19 -2.69 -11.85 -11.14
N THR A 20 -2.05 -11.20 -10.16
CA THR A 20 -2.54 -11.12 -8.77
C THR A 20 -3.01 -9.72 -8.36
N ASN A 21 -2.69 -8.70 -9.16
CA ASN A 21 -2.87 -7.28 -8.86
C ASN A 21 -3.72 -6.55 -9.92
N TYR A 22 -4.67 -7.24 -10.54
CA TYR A 22 -5.42 -6.72 -11.67
C TYR A 22 -6.21 -5.46 -11.32
N GLY A 23 -6.91 -5.45 -10.19
CA GLY A 23 -7.72 -4.31 -9.75
C GLY A 23 -6.89 -3.04 -9.59
N HIS A 24 -5.76 -3.14 -8.88
CA HIS A 24 -4.82 -2.02 -8.75
C HIS A 24 -4.28 -1.59 -10.12
N TRP A 25 -3.78 -2.56 -10.91
CA TRP A 25 -3.24 -2.31 -12.24
C TRP A 25 -4.24 -1.60 -13.16
N GLN A 26 -5.47 -2.10 -13.21
CA GLN A 26 -6.53 -1.58 -14.07
C GLN A 26 -6.85 -0.13 -13.72
N MET A 27 -6.92 0.20 -12.43
CA MET A 27 -7.18 1.55 -11.96
C MET A 27 -6.08 2.52 -12.40
N CYS A 28 -4.81 2.16 -12.17
CA CYS A 28 -3.66 2.96 -12.62
C CYS A 28 -3.59 3.11 -14.14
N MET A 29 -3.84 2.03 -14.88
CA MET A 29 -3.80 2.03 -16.35
C MET A 29 -4.93 2.90 -16.93
N LYS A 30 -6.15 2.83 -16.40
CA LYS A 30 -7.26 3.72 -16.81
C LYS A 30 -6.92 5.19 -16.61
N ILE A 31 -6.27 5.55 -15.50
CA ILE A 31 -5.81 6.92 -15.24
C ILE A 31 -4.78 7.35 -16.30
N GLN A 32 -3.82 6.47 -16.62
CA GLN A 32 -2.81 6.77 -17.65
C GLN A 32 -3.45 6.99 -19.03
N LEU A 33 -4.38 6.12 -19.43
CA LEU A 33 -5.06 6.24 -20.72
C LEU A 33 -5.90 7.52 -20.80
N ARG A 34 -6.59 7.88 -19.71
CA ARG A 34 -7.32 9.17 -19.60
C ARG A 34 -6.40 10.37 -19.73
N SER A 35 -5.23 10.35 -19.08
CA SER A 35 -4.26 11.45 -19.16
C SER A 35 -3.73 11.70 -20.58
N ARG A 36 -3.86 10.72 -21.47
CA ARG A 36 -3.42 10.75 -22.87
C ARG A 36 -4.57 10.91 -23.87
N ASP A 37 -5.80 11.09 -23.38
CA ASP A 37 -7.00 11.17 -24.22
C ASP A 37 -7.24 9.90 -25.08
N LEU A 38 -6.87 8.73 -24.52
CA LEU A 38 -6.99 7.42 -25.18
C LEU A 38 -8.18 6.60 -24.67
N THR A 39 -9.15 7.21 -23.99
CA THR A 39 -10.32 6.47 -23.47
C THR A 39 -11.26 5.97 -24.56
N GLU A 40 -11.34 6.66 -25.70
CA GLU A 40 -12.29 6.30 -26.76
C GLU A 40 -12.06 4.89 -27.32
N VAL A 41 -10.80 4.45 -27.37
CA VAL A 41 -10.44 3.10 -27.85
C VAL A 41 -10.75 2.00 -26.82
N CYS A 42 -10.98 2.36 -25.56
CA CYS A 42 -11.40 1.41 -24.51
C CYS A 42 -12.88 1.04 -24.64
N ASP A 43 -13.72 2.03 -24.92
CA ASP A 43 -15.17 1.91 -24.77
C ASP A 43 -15.89 1.59 -26.08
N LYS A 44 -15.31 1.98 -27.23
CA LYS A 44 -15.97 1.90 -28.54
C LYS A 44 -15.18 1.05 -29.53
N SER A 45 -15.85 0.10 -30.16
CA SER A 45 -15.38 -0.47 -31.42
C SER A 45 -15.56 0.56 -32.53
N ILE A 46 -14.67 0.54 -33.52
CA ILE A 46 -14.89 1.28 -34.75
C ILE A 46 -16.08 0.66 -35.51
N ALA A 47 -16.99 1.50 -36.01
CA ALA A 47 -18.12 1.03 -36.79
C ALA A 47 -17.64 0.50 -38.16
N THR A 48 -18.28 -0.54 -38.67
CA THR A 48 -17.92 -1.21 -39.94
C THR A 48 -18.04 -0.29 -41.16
N ASP A 49 -18.83 0.76 -41.08
CA ASP A 49 -19.07 1.78 -42.11
C ASP A 49 -18.23 3.06 -41.91
N SER A 50 -17.23 3.02 -41.03
CA SER A 50 -16.37 4.18 -40.75
C SER A 50 -15.53 4.59 -41.96
N SER A 51 -15.36 5.89 -42.15
CA SER A 51 -14.49 6.43 -43.19
C SER A 51 -13.03 5.98 -43.01
N THR A 52 -12.27 5.89 -44.10
CA THR A 52 -10.83 5.55 -44.07
C THR A 52 -10.02 6.45 -43.12
N GLY A 53 -10.42 7.72 -43.00
CA GLY A 53 -9.78 8.66 -42.06
C GLY A 53 -10.06 8.31 -40.60
N ALA A 54 -11.29 7.92 -40.27
CA ALA A 54 -11.67 7.48 -38.93
C ALA A 54 -10.96 6.17 -38.55
N VAL A 55 -10.85 5.21 -39.49
CA VAL A 55 -10.09 3.97 -39.30
C VAL A 55 -8.64 4.25 -38.96
N LYS A 56 -7.95 5.07 -39.77
CA LYS A 56 -6.55 5.42 -39.50
C LYS A 56 -6.36 6.11 -38.14
N LYS A 57 -7.27 7.03 -37.76
CA LYS A 57 -7.22 7.71 -36.46
C LYS A 57 -7.38 6.72 -35.31
N TRP A 58 -8.34 5.80 -35.40
CA TRP A 58 -8.59 4.78 -34.39
C TRP A 58 -7.41 3.82 -34.27
N THR A 59 -6.88 3.30 -35.40
CA THR A 59 -5.72 2.41 -35.41
C THR A 59 -4.51 3.06 -34.74
N LYS A 60 -4.24 4.34 -35.04
CA LYS A 60 -3.16 5.08 -34.38
C LYS A 60 -3.36 5.18 -32.86
N ALA A 61 -4.57 5.56 -32.42
CA ALA A 61 -4.89 5.62 -31.00
C ALA A 61 -4.79 4.26 -30.30
N SER A 62 -5.20 3.18 -30.98
CA SER A 62 -5.05 1.81 -30.49
C SER A 62 -3.58 1.44 -30.27
N PHE A 63 -2.70 1.69 -31.24
CA PHE A 63 -1.26 1.46 -31.06
C PHE A 63 -0.65 2.29 -29.93
N GLU A 64 -1.04 3.56 -29.82
CA GLU A 64 -0.59 4.44 -28.72
C GLU A 64 -1.03 3.93 -27.35
N ALA A 65 -2.19 3.29 -27.26
CA ALA A 65 -2.74 2.70 -26.04
C ALA A 65 -2.17 1.31 -25.71
N ILE A 66 -1.79 0.51 -26.71
CA ILE A 66 -1.18 -0.82 -26.50
C ILE A 66 0.23 -0.68 -25.90
N ASN A 67 1.02 0.29 -26.34
CA ASN A 67 2.40 0.49 -25.89
C ASN A 67 2.55 0.54 -24.35
N PRO A 68 1.81 1.38 -23.59
CA PRO A 68 1.91 1.37 -22.12
C PRO A 68 1.50 0.04 -21.49
N ILE A 69 0.52 -0.69 -22.06
CA ILE A 69 0.14 -2.02 -21.57
C ILE A 69 1.32 -2.97 -21.71
N THR A 70 1.93 -3.07 -22.90
CA THR A 70 3.04 -4.01 -23.14
C THR A 70 4.26 -3.79 -22.23
N LYS A 71 4.45 -2.55 -21.74
CA LYS A 71 5.50 -2.21 -20.77
C LYS A 71 5.15 -2.54 -19.32
N GLN A 72 3.87 -2.74 -19.02
CA GLN A 72 3.33 -2.91 -17.67
C GLN A 72 2.65 -4.27 -17.49
N ILE A 73 3.14 -5.28 -18.20
CA ILE A 73 2.74 -6.68 -18.03
C ILE A 73 3.98 -7.56 -17.94
N THR A 74 3.89 -8.65 -17.17
CA THR A 74 4.96 -9.67 -17.16
C THR A 74 5.01 -10.44 -18.47
N GLU A 75 6.13 -11.13 -18.72
CA GLU A 75 6.29 -12.02 -19.88
C GLU A 75 5.22 -13.13 -19.94
N ARG A 76 4.82 -13.63 -18.75
CA ARG A 76 3.73 -14.60 -18.64
C ARG A 76 2.41 -14.00 -19.14
N VAL A 77 2.04 -12.83 -18.62
CA VAL A 77 0.81 -12.13 -19.02
C VAL A 77 0.85 -11.82 -20.51
N PHE A 78 2.00 -11.35 -21.03
CA PHE A 78 2.20 -11.09 -22.45
C PHE A 78 1.84 -12.32 -23.31
N ARG A 79 2.35 -13.51 -22.98
CA ARG A 79 2.02 -14.75 -23.71
C ARG A 79 0.54 -15.14 -23.61
N GLU A 80 -0.11 -14.86 -22.49
CA GLU A 80 -1.53 -15.17 -22.28
C GLU A 80 -2.42 -14.26 -23.14
N VAL A 81 -2.09 -12.97 -23.25
CA VAL A 81 -2.99 -11.97 -23.82
C VAL A 81 -2.63 -11.50 -25.22
N ILE A 82 -1.35 -11.47 -25.62
CA ILE A 82 -0.93 -10.95 -26.93
C ILE A 82 -0.97 -12.05 -27.99
N ASN A 83 -1.80 -11.87 -29.02
CA ASN A 83 -1.89 -12.72 -30.22
C ASN A 83 -2.21 -11.90 -31.48
N SER A 84 -2.47 -12.57 -32.61
CA SER A 84 -2.81 -11.92 -33.88
C SER A 84 -4.08 -11.06 -33.84
N GLU A 85 -4.99 -11.30 -32.90
CA GLU A 85 -6.24 -10.54 -32.75
C GLU A 85 -6.04 -9.28 -31.90
N THR A 86 -5.19 -9.35 -30.87
CA THR A 86 -5.03 -8.28 -29.89
C THR A 86 -3.87 -7.34 -30.16
N ILE A 87 -2.88 -7.75 -30.98
CA ILE A 87 -1.64 -6.99 -31.17
C ILE A 87 -1.82 -5.61 -31.84
N GLU A 88 -2.91 -5.43 -32.59
CA GLU A 88 -3.27 -4.15 -33.24
C GLU A 88 -4.60 -3.59 -32.75
N ASN A 89 -5.33 -4.34 -31.92
CA ASN A 89 -6.65 -3.98 -31.45
C ASN A 89 -6.65 -3.83 -29.93
N PHE A 90 -6.56 -2.57 -29.48
CA PHE A 90 -6.53 -2.24 -28.06
C PHE A 90 -7.78 -2.75 -27.32
N ARG A 91 -8.96 -2.66 -27.94
CA ARG A 91 -10.21 -3.09 -27.31
C ARG A 91 -10.21 -4.59 -27.06
N GLU A 92 -9.79 -5.39 -28.04
CA GLU A 92 -9.68 -6.84 -27.88
C GLU A 92 -8.61 -7.21 -26.86
N LEU A 93 -7.47 -6.51 -26.85
CA LEU A 93 -6.45 -6.68 -25.82
C LEU A 93 -7.00 -6.40 -24.42
N TRP A 94 -7.70 -5.27 -24.26
CA TRP A 94 -8.29 -4.84 -23.00
C TRP A 94 -9.36 -5.83 -22.50
N SER A 95 -10.23 -6.30 -23.39
CA SER A 95 -11.23 -7.32 -23.08
C SER A 95 -10.56 -8.61 -22.62
N LYS A 96 -9.58 -9.11 -23.38
CA LYS A 96 -8.89 -10.36 -23.06
C LYS A 96 -8.15 -10.31 -21.72
N ILE A 97 -7.50 -9.19 -21.40
CA ILE A 97 -6.87 -8.95 -20.09
C ILE A 97 -7.95 -8.97 -18.98
N SER A 98 -9.09 -8.30 -19.19
CA SER A 98 -10.19 -8.27 -18.23
C SER A 98 -10.83 -9.65 -18.04
N ASP A 99 -11.05 -10.41 -19.11
CA ASP A 99 -11.64 -11.74 -19.05
C ASP A 99 -10.72 -12.74 -18.35
N GLN A 100 -9.40 -12.61 -18.54
CA GLN A 100 -8.42 -13.47 -17.89
C GLN A 100 -8.35 -13.22 -16.38
N TYR A 101 -8.29 -11.95 -15.93
CA TYR A 101 -7.96 -11.63 -14.54
C TYR A 101 -9.11 -11.06 -13.71
N ALA A 102 -10.18 -10.59 -14.34
CA ALA A 102 -11.38 -10.04 -13.70
C ALA A 102 -12.69 -10.69 -14.17
N SER A 103 -12.63 -11.83 -14.86
CA SER A 103 -13.87 -12.55 -15.12
C SER A 103 -14.51 -13.01 -13.81
N LYS A 104 -15.85 -13.01 -13.80
CA LYS A 104 -16.67 -13.50 -12.69
C LYS A 104 -16.66 -15.03 -12.57
N GLN A 105 -15.74 -15.70 -13.26
CA GLN A 105 -15.58 -17.14 -13.18
C GLN A 105 -15.24 -17.55 -11.75
N ALA A 106 -15.77 -18.72 -11.34
CA ALA A 106 -15.62 -19.22 -9.98
C ALA A 106 -14.16 -19.35 -9.55
N VAL A 107 -13.25 -19.68 -10.48
CA VAL A 107 -11.82 -19.82 -10.21
C VAL A 107 -11.19 -18.48 -9.83
N ASN A 108 -11.45 -17.41 -10.58
CA ASN A 108 -10.89 -16.08 -10.31
C ASN A 108 -11.44 -15.50 -9.00
N ARG A 109 -12.76 -15.64 -8.78
CA ARG A 109 -13.39 -15.26 -7.51
C ARG A 109 -12.81 -16.05 -6.34
N GLY A 110 -12.64 -17.36 -6.51
CA GLY A 110 -12.04 -18.25 -5.51
C GLY A 110 -10.61 -17.84 -5.17
N ARG A 111 -9.77 -17.54 -6.17
CA ARG A 111 -8.39 -17.06 -5.96
C ARG A 111 -8.36 -15.80 -5.10
N VAL A 112 -9.06 -14.74 -5.54
CA VAL A 112 -9.11 -13.45 -4.82
C VAL A 112 -9.64 -13.64 -3.40
N TRP A 113 -10.69 -14.44 -3.22
CA TRP A 113 -11.23 -14.72 -1.88
C TRP A 113 -10.26 -15.50 -1.00
N MET A 114 -9.57 -16.49 -1.54
CA MET A 114 -8.58 -17.26 -0.78
C MET A 114 -7.36 -16.42 -0.40
N ASP A 115 -6.91 -15.53 -1.27
CA ASP A 115 -5.86 -14.56 -0.96
C ASP A 115 -6.33 -13.57 0.12
N TRP A 116 -7.59 -13.13 0.04
CA TRP A 116 -8.23 -12.38 1.12
C TRP A 116 -8.21 -13.17 2.43
N GLN A 117 -8.60 -14.45 2.45
CA GLN A 117 -8.61 -15.28 3.65
C GLN A 117 -7.23 -15.53 4.25
N ARG A 118 -6.18 -15.54 3.43
CA ARG A 118 -4.78 -15.74 3.86
C ARG A 118 -4.09 -14.47 4.35
N CYS A 119 -4.73 -13.31 4.23
CA CYS A 119 -4.18 -12.06 4.73
C CYS A 119 -4.31 -12.01 6.26
N PHE A 120 -3.24 -12.40 6.96
CA PHE A 120 -3.13 -12.33 8.42
C PHE A 120 -2.07 -11.32 8.85
N TYR A 121 -2.26 -10.78 10.05
CA TYR A 121 -1.25 -9.96 10.70
C TYR A 121 -0.02 -10.81 11.06
N ASN A 122 1.15 -10.32 10.69
CA ASN A 122 2.43 -11.02 10.84
C ASN A 122 3.39 -10.30 11.81
N GLY A 123 2.87 -9.39 12.65
CA GLY A 123 3.70 -8.56 13.54
C GLY A 123 4.06 -7.19 12.96
N ASN A 124 3.76 -6.91 11.68
CA ASN A 124 3.94 -5.60 11.07
C ASN A 124 2.59 -5.02 10.64
N LEU A 125 2.17 -3.95 11.32
CA LEU A 125 0.87 -3.31 11.07
C LEU A 125 0.84 -2.59 9.73
N GLN A 126 1.97 -2.01 9.29
CA GLN A 126 2.09 -1.37 7.99
C GLN A 126 1.88 -2.37 6.86
N ASP A 127 2.62 -3.50 6.90
CA ASP A 127 2.51 -4.54 5.89
C ASP A 127 1.08 -5.13 5.83
N TYR A 128 0.42 -5.24 6.99
CA TYR A 128 -0.95 -5.71 7.06
C TYR A 128 -1.93 -4.73 6.38
N ILE A 129 -1.83 -3.43 6.71
CA ILE A 129 -2.66 -2.38 6.11
C ILE A 129 -2.50 -2.39 4.58
N GLU A 130 -1.26 -2.39 4.08
CA GLU A 130 -0.98 -2.36 2.64
C GLU A 130 -1.50 -3.61 1.91
N LYS A 131 -1.38 -4.79 2.53
CA LYS A 131 -1.94 -6.03 1.98
C LYS A 131 -3.46 -5.97 1.92
N CYS A 132 -4.11 -5.50 2.98
CA CYS A 132 -5.55 -5.31 3.03
C CYS A 132 -6.03 -4.34 1.94
N GLU A 133 -5.38 -3.18 1.79
CA GLU A 133 -5.71 -2.21 0.75
C GLU A 133 -5.61 -2.80 -0.65
N LYS A 134 -4.51 -3.49 -0.95
CA LYS A 134 -4.32 -4.14 -2.26
C LYS A 134 -5.42 -5.17 -2.52
N LEU A 135 -5.69 -6.05 -1.56
CA LEU A 135 -6.69 -7.09 -1.73
C LEU A 135 -8.12 -6.52 -1.82
N MET A 136 -8.40 -5.36 -1.20
CA MET A 136 -9.70 -4.68 -1.34
C MET A 136 -9.92 -4.20 -2.77
N MET A 137 -8.87 -3.73 -3.44
CA MET A 137 -8.93 -3.31 -4.86
C MET A 137 -9.24 -4.48 -5.80
N GLU A 138 -8.95 -5.71 -5.40
CA GLU A 138 -9.19 -6.91 -6.21
C GLU A 138 -10.62 -7.46 -6.10
N LEU A 139 -11.41 -7.05 -5.10
CA LEU A 139 -12.76 -7.57 -4.86
C LEU A 139 -13.79 -7.13 -5.93
N ASP A 140 -13.77 -5.84 -6.29
CA ASP A 140 -14.73 -5.26 -7.23
C ASP A 140 -14.59 -5.82 -8.66
N PRO A 141 -13.36 -5.96 -9.24
CA PRO A 141 -13.17 -6.56 -10.55
C PRO A 141 -13.82 -7.94 -10.70
N VAL A 142 -13.74 -8.79 -9.67
CA VAL A 142 -14.33 -10.15 -9.69
C VAL A 142 -15.77 -10.19 -9.16
N SER A 143 -16.38 -9.03 -8.89
CA SER A 143 -17.75 -8.88 -8.38
C SER A 143 -18.01 -9.61 -7.06
N ILE A 144 -17.02 -9.68 -6.16
CA ILE A 144 -17.24 -10.14 -4.79
C ILE A 144 -17.77 -8.95 -3.98
N LYS A 145 -19.05 -8.99 -3.64
CA LYS A 145 -19.69 -7.98 -2.79
C LYS A 145 -19.55 -8.38 -1.33
N VAL A 146 -18.73 -7.65 -0.59
CA VAL A 146 -18.66 -7.71 0.88
C VAL A 146 -19.28 -6.41 1.38
N THR A 147 -20.21 -6.48 2.34
CA THR A 147 -20.72 -5.25 2.95
C THR A 147 -19.60 -4.55 3.71
N ASN A 148 -19.64 -3.22 3.80
CA ASN A 148 -18.68 -2.46 4.60
C ASN A 148 -18.60 -3.01 6.03
N GLU A 149 -19.73 -3.43 6.56
CA GLU A 149 -19.86 -4.06 7.87
C GLU A 149 -19.03 -5.35 7.99
N LEU A 150 -19.28 -6.31 7.09
CA LEU A 150 -18.55 -7.58 7.11
C LEU A 150 -17.05 -7.39 6.84
N LEU A 151 -16.70 -6.42 5.99
CA LEU A 151 -15.31 -6.14 5.66
C LEU A 151 -14.53 -5.70 6.90
N TRP A 152 -15.12 -4.87 7.76
CA TRP A 152 -14.45 -4.44 8.98
C TRP A 152 -14.36 -5.55 10.03
N TYR A 153 -15.40 -6.36 10.23
CA TYR A 153 -15.33 -7.50 11.15
C TYR A 153 -14.17 -8.44 10.78
N LEU A 154 -13.99 -8.67 9.47
CA LEU A 154 -12.90 -9.49 8.96
C LEU A 154 -11.53 -8.85 9.22
N LEU A 155 -11.38 -7.54 9.01
CA LEU A 155 -10.12 -6.82 9.24
C LEU A 155 -9.73 -6.81 10.71
N LEU A 156 -10.68 -6.52 11.61
CA LEU A 156 -10.43 -6.44 13.05
C LEU A 156 -10.27 -7.82 13.69
N GLY A 157 -11.07 -8.81 13.29
CA GLY A 157 -10.97 -10.18 13.80
C GLY A 157 -9.61 -10.82 13.56
N ARG A 158 -8.92 -10.42 12.49
CA ARG A 158 -7.56 -10.88 12.16
C ARG A 158 -6.46 -10.17 12.93
N LEU A 159 -6.76 -9.01 13.52
CA LEU A 159 -5.87 -8.29 14.44
C LEU A 159 -6.07 -8.76 15.88
N GLY A 160 -7.32 -9.02 16.29
CA GLY A 160 -7.73 -9.32 17.67
C GLY A 160 -7.12 -10.57 18.28
N GLY A 161 -6.53 -11.47 17.48
CA GLY A 161 -5.73 -12.59 17.98
C GLY A 161 -4.38 -12.18 18.60
N ASN A 162 -3.99 -10.91 18.51
CA ASN A 162 -2.72 -10.40 19.01
C ASN A 162 -2.95 -9.53 20.26
N SER A 163 -2.40 -9.96 21.39
CA SER A 163 -2.55 -9.28 22.69
C SER A 163 -2.16 -7.80 22.65
N ASN A 164 -1.15 -7.43 21.85
CA ASN A 164 -0.65 -6.06 21.75
C ASN A 164 -1.57 -5.13 20.93
N LEU A 165 -2.58 -5.66 20.26
CA LEU A 165 -3.54 -4.91 19.45
C LEU A 165 -4.98 -5.07 19.96
N SER A 166 -5.23 -5.85 21.02
CA SER A 166 -6.57 -6.11 21.56
C SER A 166 -7.27 -4.82 21.95
N ASP A 167 -6.60 -3.93 22.68
CA ASP A 167 -7.15 -2.65 23.11
C ASP A 167 -7.54 -1.77 21.92
N ILE A 168 -6.74 -1.77 20.85
CA ILE A 168 -7.05 -1.01 19.63
C ILE A 168 -8.27 -1.61 18.93
N VAL A 169 -8.31 -2.92 18.79
CA VAL A 169 -9.41 -3.65 18.15
C VAL A 169 -10.72 -3.44 18.91
N GLU A 170 -10.72 -3.53 20.24
CA GLU A 170 -11.88 -3.29 21.10
C GLU A 170 -12.38 -1.84 20.95
N ASN A 171 -11.47 -0.86 21.00
CA ASN A 171 -11.85 0.56 20.80
C ASN A 171 -12.45 0.85 19.41
N LEU A 172 -12.03 0.10 18.38
CA LEU A 172 -12.52 0.28 17.01
C LEU A 172 -13.84 -0.47 16.76
N ILE A 173 -14.06 -1.63 17.39
CA ILE A 173 -15.28 -2.45 17.27
C ILE A 173 -16.54 -1.66 17.64
N PHE A 174 -16.46 -0.83 18.69
CA PHE A 174 -17.62 -0.10 19.22
C PHE A 174 -17.84 1.29 18.59
N ASN A 175 -17.08 1.65 17.55
CA ASN A 175 -17.18 2.97 16.94
C ASN A 175 -18.16 2.95 15.75
N GLU A 176 -19.35 3.51 15.92
CA GLU A 176 -20.40 3.49 14.88
C GLU A 176 -20.00 4.26 13.60
N GLU A 177 -19.23 5.35 13.70
CA GLU A 177 -18.76 6.11 12.52
C GLU A 177 -17.83 5.29 11.62
N ILE A 178 -17.16 4.31 12.20
CA ILE A 178 -16.24 3.42 11.51
C ILE A 178 -16.97 2.37 10.67
N ILE A 179 -18.16 1.94 11.10
CA ILE A 179 -18.95 0.89 10.45
C ILE A 179 -19.34 1.30 9.02
N GLU A 180 -19.61 2.58 8.80
CA GLU A 180 -20.03 3.09 7.49
C GLU A 180 -18.88 3.25 6.49
N LYS A 181 -17.62 3.40 6.97
CA LYS A 181 -16.47 3.80 6.14
C LYS A 181 -15.21 2.96 6.46
N PRO A 182 -15.03 1.78 5.82
CA PRO A 182 -13.93 0.86 6.09
C PRO A 182 -12.53 1.47 5.93
N LEU A 183 -12.37 2.43 5.00
CA LEU A 183 -11.10 3.14 4.77
C LEU A 183 -10.65 4.01 5.96
N LEU A 184 -11.57 4.42 6.84
CA LEU A 184 -11.22 5.15 8.06
C LEU A 184 -10.49 4.25 9.07
N ILE A 185 -10.74 2.93 9.05
CA ILE A 185 -10.03 1.98 9.92
C ILE A 185 -8.58 1.88 9.52
N LEU A 186 -8.31 1.68 8.24
CA LEU A 186 -6.94 1.59 7.73
C LEU A 186 -6.19 2.89 8.03
N SER A 187 -6.84 4.05 7.87
CA SER A 187 -6.30 5.34 8.30
C SER A 187 -6.02 5.43 9.81
N ARG A 188 -6.90 4.89 10.66
CA ARG A 188 -6.67 4.87 12.12
C ARG A 188 -5.57 3.89 12.51
N LEU A 189 -5.55 2.69 11.94
CA LEU A 189 -4.47 1.72 12.14
C LEU A 189 -3.12 2.30 11.68
N GLN A 190 -3.10 3.04 10.56
CA GLN A 190 -1.93 3.76 10.06
C GLN A 190 -1.47 4.82 11.07
N TYR A 191 -2.39 5.60 11.64
CA TYR A 191 -2.09 6.55 12.70
C TYR A 191 -1.44 5.84 13.90
N PHE A 192 -2.00 4.71 14.36
CA PHE A 192 -1.42 3.92 15.45
C PHE A 192 -0.03 3.36 15.11
N ALA A 193 0.15 2.83 13.90
CA ALA A 193 1.45 2.32 13.44
C ALA A 193 2.52 3.42 13.52
N ASN A 194 2.19 4.62 13.05
CA ASN A 194 3.10 5.77 13.06
C ASN A 194 3.41 6.25 14.48
N HIS A 195 2.42 6.28 15.38
CA HIS A 195 2.62 6.70 16.78
C HIS A 195 3.49 5.70 17.56
N ASN A 196 3.29 4.40 17.35
CA ASN A 196 4.13 3.36 17.97
C ASN A 196 5.57 3.39 17.43
N HIS A 197 5.75 3.62 16.12
CA HIS A 197 7.08 3.76 15.53
C HIS A 197 7.84 4.96 16.12
N HIS A 198 7.20 6.12 16.21
CA HIS A 198 7.80 7.32 16.80
C HIS A 198 8.17 7.15 18.28
N ASN A 199 7.35 6.43 19.06
CA ASN A 199 7.65 6.14 20.46
C ASN A 199 8.80 5.13 20.62
N SER A 200 8.88 4.13 19.73
CA SER A 200 9.99 3.17 19.67
C SER A 200 11.32 3.84 19.34
N ASP A 201 11.34 4.74 18.36
CA ASP A 201 12.55 5.47 17.96
C ASP A 201 13.01 6.47 19.02
N ARG A 202 12.07 7.12 19.70
CA ARG A 202 12.37 7.94 20.90
C ARG A 202 13.02 7.09 21.99
N ASN A 203 12.49 5.90 22.25
CA ASN A 203 13.02 4.99 23.27
C ASN A 203 14.37 4.35 22.90
N LYS A 204 14.65 4.12 21.61
CA LYS A 204 15.98 3.71 21.13
C LYS A 204 16.99 4.86 21.24
N SER A 205 16.58 6.09 20.91
CA SER A 205 17.42 7.28 21.02
C SER A 205 17.77 7.62 22.48
N THR A 206 16.85 7.37 23.42
CA THR A 206 17.14 7.48 24.87
C THR A 206 17.95 6.31 25.42
N SER A 207 17.90 5.12 24.80
CA SER A 207 18.76 3.98 25.18
C SER A 207 20.24 4.25 24.90
N THR A 208 20.57 4.99 23.82
CA THR A 208 21.93 5.50 23.58
C THR A 208 22.32 6.69 24.47
N ALA A 209 21.36 7.38 25.10
CA ALA A 209 21.64 8.46 26.06
C ALA A 209 21.83 7.95 27.50
N LEU A 210 21.44 6.70 27.80
CA LEU A 210 21.64 6.06 29.11
C LEU A 210 22.90 5.19 29.20
N ALA A 211 23.49 4.79 28.06
CA ALA A 211 24.78 4.11 28.06
C ALA A 211 25.96 5.01 28.52
N THR A 212 25.80 6.34 28.47
CA THR A 212 26.80 7.31 28.95
C THR A 212 26.60 7.73 30.42
N LEU A 213 25.63 7.15 31.14
CA LEU A 213 25.38 7.47 32.56
C LEU A 213 25.72 6.31 33.52
N SER A 214 26.35 5.23 33.04
CA SER A 214 26.80 4.12 33.91
C SER A 214 28.15 4.33 34.58
N ASP A 215 28.81 5.48 34.38
CA ASP A 215 30.03 5.83 35.11
C ASP A 215 29.72 6.96 36.11
N GLN A 216 29.05 6.61 37.21
CA GLN A 216 29.01 7.49 38.38
C GLN A 216 30.40 7.52 38.99
N PRO A 217 31.06 8.70 39.11
CA PRO A 217 32.32 8.78 39.83
C PRO A 217 32.05 8.48 41.30
N HIS A 218 32.66 7.42 41.81
CA HIS A 218 32.70 7.15 43.25
C HIS A 218 33.14 8.41 43.99
N LYS A 219 32.32 8.88 44.92
CA LYS A 219 32.64 10.07 45.75
C LYS A 219 33.83 9.72 46.65
N ILE A 220 35.04 10.05 46.22
CA ILE A 220 36.26 9.85 47.03
C ILE A 220 36.20 10.83 48.20
N VAL A 221 36.02 10.30 49.41
CA VAL A 221 36.09 11.06 50.67
C VAL A 221 37.55 11.09 51.12
N PHE A 222 38.15 12.28 51.13
CA PHE A 222 39.49 12.47 51.68
C PHE A 222 39.41 12.62 53.20
N TYR A 223 40.25 11.90 53.93
CA TYR A 223 40.42 12.04 55.38
C TYR A 223 41.82 12.59 55.70
N CYS A 224 41.92 13.34 56.81
CA CYS A 224 43.22 13.72 57.38
C CYS A 224 43.69 12.59 58.31
N GLY A 225 44.88 12.04 58.07
CA GLY A 225 45.50 11.01 58.92
C GLY A 225 46.92 11.40 59.34
N ASN A 226 47.37 10.91 60.50
CA ASN A 226 48.72 11.08 61.06
C ASN A 226 49.15 12.54 61.30
N GLY A 227 48.27 13.36 61.87
CA GLY A 227 48.62 14.70 62.36
C GLY A 227 48.99 15.73 61.29
N LYS A 228 48.86 15.39 60.00
CA LYS A 228 49.08 16.32 58.87
C LYS A 228 47.76 16.61 58.18
N HIS A 229 47.41 17.90 58.10
CA HIS A 229 46.16 18.33 57.48
C HIS A 229 46.24 18.27 55.94
N ASN A 230 45.28 17.60 55.32
CA ASN A 230 45.08 17.60 53.88
C ASN A 230 44.18 18.78 53.50
N ARG A 231 44.72 19.74 52.72
CA ARG A 231 44.02 20.98 52.31
C ARG A 231 42.79 20.75 51.42
N ARG A 232 42.56 19.51 50.97
CA ARG A 232 41.36 19.11 50.20
C ARG A 232 40.24 18.51 51.08
N CYS A 233 40.47 18.31 52.38
CA CYS A 233 39.41 17.97 53.32
C CYS A 233 38.63 19.22 53.71
N THR A 234 37.31 19.22 53.51
CA THR A 234 36.40 20.31 53.92
C THR A 234 35.79 20.12 55.31
N THR A 235 36.11 19.02 55.98
CA THR A 235 35.58 18.68 57.32
C THR A 235 36.72 18.62 58.34
N TYR A 236 36.64 19.48 59.35
CA TYR A 236 37.51 19.49 60.53
C TYR A 236 36.66 19.14 61.75
N LYS A 237 37.02 18.08 62.48
CA LYS A 237 36.49 17.83 63.83
C LYS A 237 37.56 18.27 64.83
N ARG A 238 37.18 19.24 65.68
CA ARG A 238 37.93 19.63 66.87
C ARG A 238 37.36 18.80 68.03
N GLU A 239 38.21 18.04 68.71
CA GLU A 239 37.88 17.51 70.04
C GLU A 239 37.87 18.65 71.06
#